data_AF-A0A3D3RSA5-F1
#
_entry.id   AF-A0A3D3RSA5-F1
#
_cell.length_a   1.000
_cell.length_b   1.000
_cell.length_c   1.000
_cell.angle_alpha   90.00
_cell.angle_beta   90.00
_cell.angle_gamma   90.00
#
_symmetry.space_group_name_H-M   'P 1'
#
loop_
_entity.id
_entity.type
_entity.pdbx_description
1 polymer ?
#
loop_
_entity_poly.entity_id
_entity_poly.type
_entity_poly.pdbx_seq_one_letter_code
_entity_poly.pdbx_strand_id
1 'polypeptide(L)'
;MRKLSLKFLFLYIFLSLLLFFVLLFLTLPKFLVLDKMLLKNGLYLTAQKVEEGLTYVKLKGVVLYDQNSKLVRFDSFNISLSPFGLSLSGLCDGKSLYVEWSLGAKRLKAKDFTCLGDVESLSGDILIKDGLYGKLEIKGLKAQELKLEELNLDLKGRVFTAKGRAMGLNLVGDGQIVYNPSNPLKSTINGQVSGGGMRLVISGRLERLEVKR
;
A
#
# COMPACT_ATOMS: atom_id res chain seq x y z
N MET A 1 26.59 22.56 -51.32
CA MET A 1 26.51 21.94 -49.98
C MET A 1 25.53 22.76 -49.13
N ARG A 2 24.35 22.23 -48.80
CA ARG A 2 23.33 22.94 -48.00
C ARG A 2 23.88 23.14 -46.58
N LYS A 3 24.02 24.40 -46.14
CA LYS A 3 24.29 24.72 -44.73
C LYS A 3 23.14 24.16 -43.90
N LEU A 4 23.37 23.03 -43.23
CA LEU A 4 22.43 22.50 -42.26
C LEU A 4 22.29 23.59 -41.18
N SER A 5 21.12 24.25 -41.14
CA SER A 5 20.88 25.29 -40.15
C SER A 5 21.02 24.67 -38.77
N LEU A 6 21.71 25.37 -37.86
CA LEU A 6 21.98 24.93 -36.48
C LEU A 6 20.70 24.43 -35.77
N LYS A 7 19.53 24.98 -36.15
CA LYS A 7 18.21 24.57 -35.66
C LYS A 7 17.83 23.14 -36.04
N PHE A 8 18.14 22.70 -37.26
CA PHE A 8 17.89 21.32 -37.70
C PHE A 8 18.81 20.32 -37.00
N LEU A 9 20.06 20.72 -36.74
CA LEU A 9 21.01 19.89 -36.00
C LEU A 9 20.57 19.73 -34.54
N PHE A 10 20.13 20.81 -33.89
CA PHE A 10 19.58 20.76 -32.53
C PHE A 10 18.30 19.92 -32.44
N LEU A 11 17.38 20.08 -33.41
CA LEU A 11 16.16 19.28 -33.49
C LEU A 11 16.47 17.79 -33.66
N TYR A 12 17.42 17.44 -34.52
CA TYR A 12 17.84 16.06 -34.73
C TYR A 12 18.45 15.45 -33.48
N ILE A 13 19.33 16.18 -32.79
CA ILE A 13 19.91 15.73 -31.51
C ILE A 13 18.80 15.53 -30.48
N PHE A 14 17.88 16.47 -30.33
CA PHE A 14 16.77 16.38 -29.38
C PHE A 14 15.88 15.16 -29.67
N LEU A 15 15.51 14.94 -30.94
CA LEU A 15 14.68 13.80 -31.34
C LEU A 15 15.39 12.46 -31.11
N SER A 16 16.69 12.40 -31.42
CA SER A 16 17.53 11.23 -31.18
C SER A 16 17.65 10.91 -29.69
N LEU A 17 17.88 11.94 -28.85
CA LEU A 17 17.90 11.79 -27.40
C LEU A 17 16.56 11.27 -26.88
N LEU A 18 15.45 11.85 -27.34
CA LEU A 18 14.10 11.45 -26.94
C LEU A 18 13.81 10.00 -27.34
N LEU A 19 14.18 9.59 -28.56
CA LEU A 19 14.06 8.21 -29.02
C LEU A 19 14.91 7.26 -28.17
N PHE A 20 16.15 7.64 -27.86
CA PHE A 20 17.04 6.87 -26.99
C PHE A 20 16.42 6.65 -25.60
N PHE A 21 15.87 7.70 -24.98
CA PHE A 21 15.18 7.58 -23.69
C PHE A 21 13.95 6.68 -23.76
N VAL A 22 13.16 6.76 -24.83
CA VAL A 22 11.99 5.88 -25.04
C VAL A 22 12.42 4.42 -25.17
N LEU A 23 13.47 4.13 -25.96
CA LEU A 23 14.01 2.78 -26.12
C LEU A 23 14.59 2.23 -24.81
N LEU A 24 15.26 3.07 -24.04
CA LEU A 24 15.79 2.69 -22.73
C LEU A 24 14.64 2.34 -21.77
N PHE A 25 13.54 3.11 -21.77
CA PHE A 25 12.38 2.83 -20.93
C PHE A 25 11.56 1.60 -21.37
N LEU A 26 11.60 1.26 -22.67
CA LEU A 26 11.00 0.05 -23.23
C LEU A 26 11.80 -1.22 -22.88
N THR A 27 13.12 -1.11 -22.85
CA THR A 27 14.02 -2.27 -22.59
C THR A 27 14.33 -2.46 -21.11
N LEU A 28 14.05 -1.48 -20.25
CA LEU A 28 14.29 -1.56 -18.83
C LEU A 28 13.27 -2.51 -18.14
N PRO A 29 13.72 -3.60 -17.50
CA PRO A 29 12.86 -4.57 -16.83
C PRO A 29 12.31 -3.99 -15.53
N LYS A 30 11.09 -3.47 -15.58
CA LYS A 30 10.43 -2.75 -14.47
C LYS A 30 10.17 -3.67 -13.29
N PHE A 31 9.89 -4.94 -13.57
CA PHE A 31 9.77 -6.00 -12.59
C PHE A 31 11.05 -6.17 -11.77
N LEU A 32 12.23 -6.18 -12.41
CA LEU A 32 13.50 -6.30 -11.70
C LEU A 32 13.79 -5.08 -10.82
N VAL A 33 13.37 -3.88 -11.25
CA VAL A 33 13.46 -2.69 -10.40
C VAL A 33 12.55 -2.80 -9.19
N LEU A 34 11.30 -3.24 -9.38
CA LEU A 34 10.35 -3.47 -8.30
C LEU A 34 10.88 -4.50 -7.30
N ASP A 35 11.34 -5.65 -7.79
CA ASP A 35 11.87 -6.73 -6.97
C ASP A 35 13.08 -6.27 -6.16
N LYS A 36 14.05 -5.60 -6.80
CA LYS A 36 15.22 -5.04 -6.11
C LYS A 36 14.84 -3.98 -5.06
N MET A 37 13.79 -3.19 -5.29
CA MET A 37 13.29 -2.23 -4.32
C MET A 37 12.65 -2.91 -3.10
N LEU A 38 11.89 -3.99 -3.31
CA LEU A 38 11.28 -4.78 -2.24
C LEU A 38 12.35 -5.53 -1.44
N LEU A 39 13.31 -6.15 -2.11
CA LEU A 39 14.43 -6.88 -1.49
C LEU A 39 15.24 -5.99 -0.54
N LYS A 40 15.47 -4.72 -0.89
CA LYS A 40 16.13 -3.75 -0.01
C LYS A 40 15.40 -3.53 1.32
N ASN A 41 14.10 -3.79 1.36
CA ASN A 41 13.27 -3.69 2.56
C ASN A 41 13.00 -5.07 3.20
N GLY A 42 13.71 -6.13 2.78
CA GLY A 42 13.52 -7.48 3.30
C GLY A 42 12.24 -8.18 2.83
N LEU A 43 11.63 -7.68 1.74
CA LEU A 43 10.43 -8.25 1.15
C LEU A 43 10.79 -9.01 -0.13
N TYR A 44 10.30 -10.24 -0.26
CA TYR A 44 10.55 -11.11 -1.40
C TYR A 44 9.28 -11.26 -2.21
N LEU A 45 9.38 -11.02 -3.53
CA LEU A 45 8.25 -11.11 -4.44
C LEU A 45 8.43 -12.31 -5.38
N THR A 46 7.42 -13.15 -5.45
CA THR A 46 7.32 -14.22 -6.45
C THR A 46 6.12 -13.95 -7.34
N ALA A 47 6.26 -14.20 -8.64
CA ALA A 47 5.17 -14.10 -9.61
C ALA A 47 5.29 -15.24 -10.62
N GLN A 48 4.19 -15.89 -10.95
CA GLN A 48 4.15 -16.98 -11.94
C GLN A 48 4.28 -16.45 -13.38
N LYS A 49 3.73 -15.26 -13.63
CA LYS A 49 3.81 -14.61 -14.93
C LYS A 49 3.98 -13.10 -14.75
N VAL A 50 4.84 -12.53 -15.58
CA VAL A 50 5.10 -11.09 -15.66
C VAL A 50 4.75 -10.61 -17.06
N GLU A 51 3.88 -9.60 -17.15
CA GLU A 51 3.49 -8.92 -18.39
C GLU A 51 3.85 -7.44 -18.23
N GLU A 52 4.83 -6.94 -18.98
CA GLU A 52 5.27 -5.54 -18.89
C GLU A 52 4.80 -4.75 -20.11
N GLY A 53 4.18 -3.60 -19.87
CA GLY A 53 3.85 -2.61 -20.89
C GLY A 53 4.66 -1.34 -20.71
N LEU A 54 4.42 -0.33 -21.56
CA LEU A 54 5.14 0.94 -21.47
C LEU A 54 4.91 1.62 -20.11
N THR A 55 3.68 1.64 -19.63
CA THR A 55 3.29 2.33 -18.39
C THR A 55 2.72 1.41 -17.33
N TYR A 56 2.79 0.09 -17.53
CA TYR A 56 2.22 -0.86 -16.58
C TYR A 56 3.08 -2.11 -16.42
N VAL A 57 2.91 -2.76 -15.28
CA VAL A 57 3.43 -4.10 -14.98
C VAL A 57 2.27 -4.90 -14.42
N LYS A 58 1.95 -6.02 -15.06
CA LYS A 58 0.91 -6.95 -14.65
C LYS A 58 1.55 -8.26 -14.24
N LEU A 59 1.32 -8.65 -13.00
CA LEU A 59 1.83 -9.85 -12.39
C LEU A 59 0.67 -10.81 -12.13
N LYS A 60 0.87 -12.11 -12.34
CA LYS A 60 -0.11 -13.16 -12.03
C LYS A 60 0.48 -14.16 -11.05
N GLY A 61 -0.37 -14.68 -10.16
CA GLY A 61 0.04 -15.63 -9.11
C GLY A 61 1.14 -15.04 -8.22
N VAL A 62 0.89 -13.85 -7.67
CA VAL A 62 1.86 -13.11 -6.87
C VAL A 62 1.80 -13.56 -5.42
N VAL A 63 2.97 -13.82 -4.84
CA VAL A 63 3.11 -14.00 -3.40
C VAL A 63 4.24 -13.15 -2.87
N LEU A 64 3.93 -12.37 -1.83
CA LEU A 64 4.88 -11.56 -1.09
C LEU A 64 5.20 -12.23 0.24
N TYR A 65 6.49 -12.26 0.57
CA TYR A 65 7.03 -12.84 1.80
C TYR A 65 7.86 -11.79 2.53
N ASP A 66 7.87 -11.87 3.85
CA ASP A 66 8.99 -11.36 4.65
C ASP A 66 9.99 -12.50 4.89
N GLN A 67 10.97 -12.29 5.77
CA GLN A 67 12.00 -13.30 6.07
C GLN A 67 11.44 -14.58 6.72
N ASN A 68 10.25 -14.52 7.33
CA ASN A 68 9.75 -15.56 8.22
C ASN A 68 8.40 -16.15 7.79
N SER A 69 7.67 -15.48 6.90
CA SER A 69 6.26 -15.75 6.65
C SER A 69 5.77 -15.20 5.32
N LYS A 70 4.64 -15.75 4.88
CA LYS A 70 3.89 -15.25 3.73
C LYS A 70 3.01 -14.08 4.19
N LEU A 71 3.24 -12.89 3.61
CA LEU A 71 2.50 -11.68 3.97
C LEU A 71 1.19 -11.55 3.20
N VAL A 72 1.22 -11.70 1.88
CA VAL A 72 0.05 -11.49 1.03
C VAL A 72 0.12 -12.28 -0.26
N ARG A 73 -1.04 -12.73 -0.75
CA ARG A 73 -1.21 -13.35 -2.07
C ARG A 73 -2.13 -12.51 -2.95
N PHE A 74 -1.81 -12.44 -4.25
CA PHE A 74 -2.71 -11.94 -5.28
C PHE A 74 -2.78 -12.92 -6.45
N ASP A 75 -3.97 -13.14 -6.99
CA ASP A 75 -4.14 -13.88 -8.25
C ASP A 75 -3.67 -13.02 -9.43
N SER A 76 -3.94 -11.71 -9.35
CA SER A 76 -3.39 -10.72 -10.27
C SER A 76 -3.04 -9.43 -9.55
N PHE A 77 -1.91 -8.85 -9.88
CA PHE A 77 -1.47 -7.56 -9.36
C PHE A 77 -1.03 -6.67 -10.52
N ASN A 78 -1.69 -5.53 -10.70
CA ASN A 78 -1.32 -4.57 -11.73
C ASN A 78 -0.78 -3.30 -11.09
N ILE A 79 0.38 -2.88 -11.57
CA ILE A 79 0.99 -1.58 -11.34
C ILE A 79 0.78 -0.78 -12.60
N SER A 80 0.15 0.39 -12.52
CA SER A 80 0.05 1.29 -13.66
C SER A 80 0.52 2.69 -13.28
N LEU A 81 1.23 3.31 -14.21
CA LEU A 81 1.68 4.68 -14.16
C LEU A 81 0.83 5.48 -15.13
N SER A 82 0.28 6.58 -14.65
CA SER A 82 -0.49 7.55 -15.43
C SER A 82 0.13 8.93 -15.29
N PRO A 83 -0.17 9.89 -16.18
CA PRO A 83 0.30 11.27 -16.05
C PRO A 83 -0.09 11.93 -14.72
N PHE A 84 -1.16 11.43 -14.07
CA PHE A 84 -1.72 12.00 -12.85
C PHE A 84 -1.31 11.23 -11.59
N GLY A 85 -0.60 10.10 -11.71
CA GLY A 85 -0.29 9.26 -10.56
C GLY A 85 0.11 7.82 -10.83
N LEU A 86 0.42 7.09 -9.76
CA LEU A 86 0.65 5.65 -9.74
C LEU A 86 -0.60 4.95 -9.18
N SER A 87 -1.04 3.85 -9.77
CA SER A 87 -2.05 2.98 -9.18
C SER A 87 -1.56 1.54 -9.08
N LEU A 88 -1.92 0.89 -7.98
CA LEU A 88 -1.71 -0.53 -7.71
C LEU A 88 -3.08 -1.17 -7.53
N SER A 89 -3.34 -2.27 -8.21
CA SER A 89 -4.56 -3.05 -8.07
C SER A 89 -4.24 -4.52 -7.91
N GLY A 90 -4.62 -5.09 -6.79
CA GLY A 90 -4.52 -6.51 -6.49
C GLY A 90 -5.90 -7.16 -6.48
N LEU A 91 -6.01 -8.34 -7.06
CA LEU A 91 -7.19 -9.20 -6.98
C LEU A 91 -6.80 -10.51 -6.28
N CYS A 92 -7.69 -10.99 -5.41
CA CYS A 92 -7.56 -12.31 -4.81
C CYS A 92 -8.95 -12.89 -4.53
N ASP A 93 -9.26 -14.07 -5.06
CA ASP A 93 -10.52 -14.79 -4.88
C ASP A 93 -11.78 -13.91 -5.17
N GLY A 94 -11.70 -13.06 -6.21
CA GLY A 94 -12.78 -12.12 -6.58
C GLY A 94 -12.84 -10.83 -5.76
N LYS A 95 -11.95 -10.67 -4.78
CA LYS A 95 -11.87 -9.52 -3.86
C LYS A 95 -10.71 -8.62 -4.25
N SER A 96 -10.75 -7.34 -3.87
CA SER A 96 -9.79 -6.37 -4.40
C SER A 96 -9.14 -5.47 -3.35
N LEU A 97 -7.87 -5.18 -3.61
CA LEU A 97 -7.08 -4.17 -2.91
C LEU A 97 -6.59 -3.16 -3.96
N TYR A 98 -6.86 -1.89 -3.75
CA TYR A 98 -6.50 -0.83 -4.67
C TYR A 98 -5.79 0.29 -3.91
N VAL A 99 -4.65 0.72 -4.43
CA VAL A 99 -3.90 1.85 -3.88
C VAL A 99 -3.61 2.82 -5.01
N GLU A 100 -3.96 4.08 -4.81
CA GLU A 100 -3.75 5.14 -5.78
C GLU A 100 -2.93 6.25 -5.15
N TRP A 101 -1.91 6.72 -5.86
CA TRP A 101 -1.12 7.89 -5.53
C TRP A 101 -1.37 8.94 -6.60
N SER A 102 -2.08 10.01 -6.26
CA SER A 102 -2.31 11.17 -7.12
C SER A 102 -1.57 12.39 -6.57
N LEU A 103 -1.59 13.50 -7.33
CA LEU A 103 -0.99 14.77 -6.91
C LEU A 103 -1.59 15.27 -5.57
N GLY A 104 -0.84 15.04 -4.50
CA GLY A 104 -1.18 15.49 -3.15
C GLY A 104 -2.10 14.58 -2.35
N ALA A 105 -2.52 13.41 -2.87
CA ALA A 105 -3.35 12.48 -2.13
C ALA A 105 -2.98 11.01 -2.42
N LYS A 106 -3.19 10.14 -1.43
CA LYS A 106 -3.08 8.69 -1.59
C LYS A 106 -4.39 8.07 -1.15
N ARG A 107 -4.89 7.06 -1.85
CA ARG A 107 -6.14 6.39 -1.48
C ARG A 107 -5.91 4.89 -1.43
N LEU A 108 -6.33 4.27 -0.34
CA LEU A 108 -6.34 2.82 -0.17
C LEU A 108 -7.79 2.37 -0.10
N LYS A 109 -8.19 1.46 -0.98
CA LYS A 109 -9.49 0.80 -0.97
C LYS A 109 -9.31 -0.69 -0.87
N ALA A 110 -10.00 -1.31 0.06
CA ALA A 110 -10.09 -2.76 0.18
C ALA A 110 -11.57 -3.15 0.14
N LYS A 111 -11.88 -4.16 -0.67
CA LYS A 111 -13.22 -4.75 -0.76
C LYS A 111 -13.13 -6.20 -0.33
N ASP A 112 -13.38 -6.43 0.95
CA ASP A 112 -13.39 -7.74 1.63
C ASP A 112 -12.11 -8.54 1.42
N PHE A 113 -10.95 -7.90 1.24
CA PHE A 113 -9.71 -8.57 0.87
C PHE A 113 -9.26 -9.60 1.93
N THR A 114 -9.12 -10.87 1.54
CA THR A 114 -8.87 -12.01 2.48
C THR A 114 -7.51 -12.67 2.36
N CYS A 115 -6.63 -12.15 1.51
CA CYS A 115 -5.37 -12.82 1.19
C CYS A 115 -4.17 -12.26 1.95
N LEU A 116 -4.42 -11.62 3.10
CA LEU A 116 -3.41 -11.15 4.05
C LEU A 116 -3.13 -12.25 5.08
N GLY A 117 -1.87 -12.49 5.44
CA GLY A 117 -1.46 -13.60 6.31
C GLY A 117 -2.11 -13.57 7.71
N ASP A 118 -2.13 -12.39 8.33
CA ASP A 118 -2.58 -12.22 9.73
C ASP A 118 -4.00 -11.66 9.87
N VAL A 119 -4.74 -11.56 8.77
CA VAL A 119 -6.07 -10.93 8.72
C VAL A 119 -7.02 -11.81 7.93
N GLU A 120 -8.16 -12.16 8.52
CA GLU A 120 -9.20 -12.96 7.85
C GLU A 120 -9.89 -12.16 6.74
N SER A 121 -10.22 -10.89 6.99
CA SER A 121 -10.73 -9.97 5.94
C SER A 121 -10.43 -8.50 6.22
N LEU A 122 -10.16 -7.75 5.16
CA LEU A 122 -9.91 -6.30 5.18
C LEU A 122 -10.86 -5.57 4.25
N SER A 123 -11.64 -4.63 4.79
CA SER A 123 -12.55 -3.76 4.03
C SER A 123 -12.33 -2.32 4.42
N GLY A 124 -12.41 -1.39 3.47
CA GLY A 124 -12.26 0.02 3.81
C GLY A 124 -11.93 0.92 2.64
N ASP A 125 -12.02 2.22 2.92
CA ASP A 125 -11.62 3.29 2.01
C ASP A 125 -10.96 4.37 2.86
N ILE A 126 -9.64 4.49 2.72
CA ILE A 126 -8.79 5.43 3.44
C ILE A 126 -8.21 6.42 2.44
N LEU A 127 -8.48 7.70 2.65
CA LEU A 127 -7.85 8.81 1.95
C LEU A 127 -6.75 9.43 2.84
N ILE A 128 -5.55 9.51 2.31
CA ILE A 128 -4.36 10.09 2.92
C ILE A 128 -4.05 11.41 2.20
N LYS A 129 -4.17 12.53 2.90
CA LYS A 129 -3.82 13.87 2.40
C LYS A 129 -3.02 14.61 3.48
N ASP A 130 -3.66 15.52 4.20
CA ASP A 130 -3.11 16.23 5.37
C ASP A 130 -3.41 15.50 6.70
N GLY A 131 -3.76 14.23 6.59
CA GLY A 131 -4.26 13.33 7.63
C GLY A 131 -4.85 12.07 7.00
N LEU A 132 -5.45 11.21 7.82
CA LEU A 132 -6.10 9.98 7.41
C LEU A 132 -7.62 10.11 7.54
N TYR A 133 -8.36 9.84 6.47
CA TYR A 133 -9.80 10.00 6.42
C TYR A 133 -10.47 8.73 5.91
N GLY A 134 -11.62 8.38 6.48
CA GLY A 134 -12.44 7.27 5.98
C GLY A 134 -12.53 6.12 6.97
N LYS A 135 -12.86 4.93 6.49
CA LYS A 135 -13.19 3.78 7.34
C LYS A 135 -12.34 2.58 6.99
N LEU A 136 -11.96 1.84 8.02
CA LEU A 136 -11.26 0.57 7.92
C LEU A 136 -11.94 -0.47 8.82
N GLU A 137 -12.23 -1.62 8.27
CA GLU A 137 -12.79 -2.79 8.94
C GLU A 137 -11.82 -3.95 8.74
N ILE A 138 -11.36 -4.51 9.86
CA ILE A 138 -10.43 -5.64 9.89
C ILE A 138 -11.11 -6.75 10.68
N LYS A 139 -11.17 -7.96 10.13
CA LYS A 139 -11.69 -9.15 10.83
C LYS A 139 -10.59 -10.17 11.06
N GLY A 140 -10.65 -10.82 12.22
CA GLY A 140 -9.76 -11.91 12.58
C GLY A 140 -8.29 -11.53 12.62
N LEU A 141 -7.96 -10.30 13.02
CA LEU A 141 -6.58 -9.83 13.15
C LEU A 141 -5.88 -10.61 14.26
N LYS A 142 -4.78 -11.27 13.91
CA LYS A 142 -3.88 -11.92 14.86
C LYS A 142 -2.73 -10.97 15.18
N ALA A 143 -2.74 -10.38 16.37
CA ALA A 143 -1.67 -9.49 16.81
C ALA A 143 -1.04 -10.04 18.10
N GLN A 144 0.17 -10.59 17.99
CA GLN A 144 0.89 -11.20 19.10
C GLN A 144 0.03 -12.28 19.80
N GLU A 145 -0.22 -12.14 21.10
CA GLU A 145 -1.04 -13.05 21.89
C GLU A 145 -2.55 -12.76 21.80
N LEU A 146 -2.96 -11.72 21.08
CA LEU A 146 -4.33 -11.24 21.06
C LEU A 146 -4.97 -11.46 19.68
N LYS A 147 -6.06 -12.24 19.66
CA LYS A 147 -6.92 -12.37 18.48
C LYS A 147 -8.06 -11.35 18.59
N LEU A 148 -8.03 -10.35 17.72
CA LEU A 148 -9.13 -9.41 17.52
C LEU A 148 -10.11 -10.01 16.51
N GLU A 149 -11.34 -10.28 16.94
CA GLU A 149 -12.40 -10.79 16.07
C GLU A 149 -12.78 -9.74 15.03
N GLU A 150 -12.89 -8.49 15.47
CA GLU A 150 -13.27 -7.35 14.64
C GLU A 150 -12.56 -6.08 15.13
N LEU A 151 -12.15 -5.22 14.20
CA LEU A 151 -11.61 -3.89 14.46
C LEU A 151 -12.11 -2.94 13.38
N ASN A 152 -12.95 -1.99 13.79
CA ASN A 152 -13.48 -0.91 12.99
C ASN A 152 -12.82 0.41 13.40
N LEU A 153 -12.21 1.09 12.44
CA LEU A 153 -11.62 2.42 12.59
C LEU A 153 -12.40 3.42 11.75
N ASP A 154 -12.81 4.52 12.35
CA ASP A 154 -13.33 5.72 11.66
C ASP A 154 -12.32 6.84 11.85
N LEU A 155 -11.62 7.17 10.76
CA LEU A 155 -10.49 8.09 10.68
C LEU A 155 -10.98 9.47 10.24
N LYS A 156 -10.65 10.51 11.02
CA LYS A 156 -11.06 11.90 10.77
C LYS A 156 -9.87 12.85 10.89
N GLY A 157 -8.93 12.71 9.97
CA GLY A 157 -7.71 13.51 9.91
C GLY A 157 -6.63 13.00 10.86
N ARG A 158 -6.48 13.67 12.00
CA ARG A 158 -5.47 13.34 13.03
C ARG A 158 -6.04 12.57 14.22
N VAL A 159 -7.33 12.29 14.20
CA VAL A 159 -8.02 11.53 15.25
C VAL A 159 -8.73 10.33 14.62
N PHE A 160 -8.95 9.30 15.41
CA PHE A 160 -9.75 8.15 15.02
C PHE A 160 -10.60 7.66 16.17
N THR A 161 -11.73 7.06 15.84
CA THR A 161 -12.50 6.25 16.77
C THR A 161 -12.34 4.78 16.40
N ALA A 162 -12.22 3.94 17.41
CA ALA A 162 -12.02 2.51 17.27
C ALA A 162 -13.13 1.76 17.99
N LYS A 163 -13.71 0.77 17.30
CA LYS A 163 -14.63 -0.21 17.87
C LYS A 163 -14.08 -1.58 17.53
N GLY A 164 -13.85 -2.42 18.53
CA GLY A 164 -13.35 -3.76 18.31
C GLY A 164 -14.11 -4.80 19.09
N ARG A 165 -13.87 -6.06 18.76
CA ARG A 165 -14.32 -7.21 19.54
C ARG A 165 -13.15 -8.15 19.79
N ALA A 166 -12.98 -8.55 21.03
CA ALA A 166 -11.92 -9.45 21.46
C ALA A 166 -12.45 -10.36 22.57
N MET A 167 -12.29 -11.67 22.42
CA MET A 167 -12.76 -12.66 23.39
C MET A 167 -14.26 -12.48 23.75
N GLY A 168 -15.10 -12.15 22.76
CA GLY A 168 -16.51 -11.83 22.96
C GLY A 168 -16.83 -10.48 23.64
N LEU A 169 -15.83 -9.70 24.05
CA LEU A 169 -16.02 -8.38 24.65
C LEU A 169 -15.98 -7.28 23.58
N ASN A 170 -16.94 -6.35 23.63
CA ASN A 170 -16.91 -5.16 22.79
C ASN A 170 -15.99 -4.11 23.43
N LEU A 171 -15.04 -3.60 22.65
CA LEU A 171 -14.09 -2.57 23.03
C LEU A 171 -14.40 -1.29 22.25
N VAL A 172 -14.39 -0.15 22.93
CA VAL A 172 -14.57 1.15 22.30
C VAL A 172 -13.51 2.11 22.81
N GLY A 173 -13.05 2.99 21.93
CA GLY A 173 -12.27 4.14 22.32
C GLY A 173 -11.82 4.95 21.13
N ASP A 174 -10.75 5.71 21.32
CA ASP A 174 -10.29 6.72 20.39
C ASP A 174 -8.77 6.89 20.49
N GLY A 175 -8.24 7.62 19.54
CA GLY A 175 -6.83 7.93 19.51
C GLY A 175 -6.48 9.02 18.53
N GLN A 176 -5.19 9.31 18.49
CA GLN A 176 -4.58 10.34 17.67
C GLN A 176 -3.48 9.76 16.80
N ILE A 177 -3.30 10.40 15.65
CA ILE A 177 -2.29 10.06 14.65
C ILE A 177 -1.46 11.31 14.40
N VAL A 178 -0.17 11.24 14.73
CA VAL A 178 0.80 12.26 14.34
C VAL A 178 1.31 11.87 12.95
N TYR A 179 0.62 12.40 11.94
CA TYR A 179 0.89 12.10 10.55
C TYR A 179 2.20 12.74 10.08
N ASN A 180 3.08 11.94 9.49
CA ASN A 180 4.31 12.40 8.86
C ASN A 180 4.11 12.47 7.32
N PRO A 181 4.03 13.68 6.73
CA PRO A 181 3.76 13.83 5.30
C PRO A 181 4.92 13.35 4.42
N SER A 182 6.17 13.46 4.89
CA SER A 182 7.35 13.02 4.14
C SER A 182 7.47 11.50 4.11
N ASN A 183 7.04 10.81 5.17
CA ASN A 183 6.99 9.35 5.21
C ASN A 183 5.80 8.86 6.07
N PRO A 184 4.66 8.53 5.43
CA PRO A 184 3.47 8.06 6.14
C PRO A 184 3.70 6.85 7.03
N LEU A 185 4.57 5.91 6.66
CA LEU A 185 4.85 4.71 7.46
C LEU A 185 5.56 5.02 8.78
N LYS A 186 6.24 6.17 8.86
CA LYS A 186 6.84 6.70 10.09
C LYS A 186 5.88 7.53 10.94
N SER A 187 4.61 7.65 10.53
CA SER A 187 3.59 8.30 11.36
C SER A 187 3.41 7.52 12.66
N THR A 188 3.16 8.23 13.76
CA THR A 188 2.88 7.60 15.05
C THR A 188 1.39 7.56 15.31
N ILE A 189 0.94 6.46 15.90
CA ILE A 189 -0.42 6.28 16.39
C ILE A 189 -0.36 6.14 17.90
N ASN A 190 -1.34 6.71 18.58
CA ASN A 190 -1.58 6.52 19.99
C ASN A 190 -3.09 6.48 20.21
N GLY A 191 -3.61 5.35 20.64
CA GLY A 191 -5.02 5.22 20.97
C GLY A 191 -5.24 4.17 22.02
N GLN A 192 -6.45 4.17 22.54
CA GLN A 192 -6.88 3.23 23.55
C GLN A 192 -8.26 2.72 23.20
N VAL A 193 -8.49 1.43 23.42
CA VAL A 193 -9.83 0.83 23.42
C VAL A 193 -10.05 0.14 24.75
N SER A 194 -11.27 0.22 25.27
CA SER A 194 -11.63 -0.43 26.53
C SER A 194 -13.06 -0.93 26.52
N GLY A 195 -13.32 -1.98 27.29
CA GLY A 195 -14.64 -2.57 27.44
C GLY A 195 -14.57 -3.91 28.17
N GLY A 196 -15.62 -4.25 28.92
CA GLY A 196 -15.69 -5.53 29.63
C GLY A 196 -14.56 -5.78 30.63
N GLY A 197 -14.04 -4.73 31.27
CA GLY A 197 -12.90 -4.82 32.21
C GLY A 197 -11.53 -4.96 31.54
N MET A 198 -11.45 -4.93 30.21
CA MET A 198 -10.21 -4.96 29.45
C MET A 198 -9.88 -3.57 28.89
N ARG A 199 -8.60 -3.22 28.90
CA ARG A 199 -8.02 -2.04 28.26
C ARG A 199 -6.94 -2.52 27.30
N LEU A 200 -6.89 -1.95 26.10
CA LEU A 200 -5.81 -2.14 25.15
C LEU A 200 -5.32 -0.76 24.71
N VAL A 201 -4.00 -0.58 24.70
CA VAL A 201 -3.34 0.61 24.20
C VAL A 201 -2.63 0.25 22.90
N ILE A 202 -2.99 0.95 21.83
CA ILE A 202 -2.38 0.81 20.50
C ILE A 202 -1.46 2.01 20.32
N SER A 203 -0.15 1.79 20.33
CA SER A 203 0.84 2.86 20.26
C SER A 203 2.03 2.47 19.39
N GLY A 204 2.76 3.46 18.88
CA GLY A 204 4.00 3.22 18.11
C GLY A 204 3.96 3.85 16.72
N ARG A 205 4.81 3.38 15.81
CA ARG A 205 4.82 3.83 14.41
C ARG A 205 3.97 2.90 13.56
N LEU A 206 3.43 3.37 12.45
CA LEU A 206 2.65 2.50 11.53
C LEU A 206 3.48 1.31 11.00
N GLU A 207 4.80 1.47 10.85
CA GLU A 207 5.72 0.37 10.51
C GLU A 207 5.93 -0.66 11.63
N ARG A 208 5.69 -0.29 12.89
CA ARG A 208 5.90 -1.12 14.09
C ARG A 208 4.90 -0.70 15.17
N LEU A 209 3.72 -1.30 15.08
CA LEU A 209 2.65 -1.08 16.05
C LEU A 209 2.86 -1.98 17.27
N GLU A 210 2.70 -1.40 18.45
CA GLU A 210 2.68 -2.11 19.73
C GLU A 210 1.25 -2.09 20.29
N VAL A 211 0.77 -3.27 20.67
CA VAL A 211 -0.49 -3.42 21.39
C VAL A 211 -0.17 -3.89 22.81
N LYS A 212 -0.52 -3.07 23.81
CA LYS A 212 -0.28 -3.36 25.24
C LYS A 212 -1.62 -3.49 25.96
N ARG A 213 -1.67 -4.35 26.98
CA ARG A 213 -2.83 -4.55 27.86
C ARG A 213 -2.72 -3.69 29.11
#